data_AF-A0A1V5QJG3-F1
#
_entry.id   AF-A0A1V5QJG3-F1
#
_cell.length_a   1.000
_cell.length_b   1.000
_cell.length_c   1.000
_cell.angle_alpha   90.00
_cell.angle_beta   90.00
_cell.angle_gamma   90.00
#
_symmetry.space_group_name_H-M   'P 1'
#
loop_
_entity.id
_entity.type
_entity.pdbx_description
1 polymer ?
#
loop_
_entity_poly.entity_id
_entity_poly.type
_entity_poly.pdbx_seq_one_letter_code
_entity_poly.pdbx_strand_id
1 'polypeptide(L)'
;MGREIRMVPADWRHPKDEDGNYIPLHDGFNKRLAAWEEENAKWQQGLRRDYSADDKWVPIEAKYAGTPFEEWDGPRPDPKDYMPDWPTEQRTHLCMYEDCTEGTPISPVFATPEECARWLADNGASAFGHMTATYEQWLATCRKGYAIGMVMGGGLPPRSGVALNWIA
;
A
#
# COMPACT_ATOMS: atom_id res chain seq x y z
N MET A 1 -9.02 -5.18 3.46
CA MET A 1 -9.90 -3.99 3.45
C MET A 1 -9.83 -3.25 4.78
N GLY A 2 -8.63 -2.94 5.27
CA GLY A 2 -8.36 -1.88 6.23
C GLY A 2 -8.19 -0.52 5.56
N ARG A 3 -7.84 0.47 6.37
CA ARG A 3 -7.69 1.88 6.01
C ARG A 3 -6.35 2.37 6.49
N GLU A 4 -5.66 3.14 5.66
CA GLU A 4 -4.33 3.65 5.96
C GLU A 4 -4.24 5.14 5.60
N ILE A 5 -3.65 5.93 6.50
CA ILE A 5 -3.17 7.27 6.17
C ILE A 5 -1.80 7.14 5.56
N ARG A 6 -1.66 7.64 4.34
CA ARG A 6 -0.36 7.88 3.71
C ARG A 6 -0.04 9.36 3.78
N MET A 7 1.18 9.66 4.23
CA MET A 7 1.70 11.03 4.25
C MET A 7 2.30 11.36 2.89
N VAL A 8 1.79 12.41 2.26
CA VAL A 8 2.09 12.80 0.88
C VAL A 8 2.38 14.31 0.78
N PRO A 9 3.02 14.79 -0.31
CA PRO A 9 3.09 16.20 -0.63
C PRO A 9 1.71 16.85 -0.76
N ALA A 10 1.63 18.14 -0.47
CA ALA A 10 0.39 18.92 -0.52
C ALA A 10 -0.29 18.90 -1.90
N ASP A 11 0.51 18.82 -2.96
CA ASP A 11 0.11 18.83 -4.36
C ASP A 11 0.01 17.42 -4.97
N TRP A 12 0.13 16.36 -4.15
CA TRP A 12 0.06 14.99 -4.63
C TRP A 12 -1.27 14.70 -5.33
N ARG A 13 -1.16 14.12 -6.53
CA ARG A 13 -2.28 13.62 -7.31
C ARG A 13 -1.99 12.18 -7.67
N HIS A 14 -2.79 11.27 -7.11
CA HIS A 14 -2.66 9.85 -7.40
C HIS A 14 -2.95 9.59 -8.89
N PRO A 15 -2.10 8.81 -9.59
CA PRO A 15 -2.27 8.53 -11.01
C PRO A 15 -3.61 7.88 -11.33
N LYS A 16 -4.10 8.15 -12.54
CA LYS A 16 -5.34 7.58 -13.08
C LYS A 16 -5.11 7.01 -14.46
N ASP A 17 -5.86 5.96 -14.79
CA ASP A 17 -5.91 5.39 -16.14
C ASP A 17 -6.69 6.29 -17.11
N GLU A 18 -6.78 5.86 -18.38
CA GLU A 18 -7.52 6.58 -19.44
C GLU A 18 -9.02 6.70 -19.15
N ASP A 19 -9.57 5.78 -18.35
CA ASP A 19 -10.98 5.77 -17.92
C ASP A 19 -11.22 6.62 -16.66
N GLY A 20 -10.16 7.18 -16.06
CA GLY A 20 -10.22 8.03 -14.88
C GLY A 20 -10.26 7.29 -13.54
N ASN A 21 -10.03 5.98 -13.54
CA ASN A 21 -9.89 5.16 -12.33
C ASN A 21 -8.48 5.31 -11.77
N TYR A 22 -8.34 5.19 -10.45
CA TYR A 22 -7.02 5.23 -9.82
C TYR A 22 -6.22 3.97 -10.16
N ILE A 23 -4.94 4.18 -10.52
CA ILE A 23 -4.00 3.09 -10.79
C ILE A 23 -3.42 2.65 -9.45
N PRO A 24 -3.57 1.38 -9.02
CA PRO A 24 -2.95 0.92 -7.79
C PRO A 24 -1.42 1.03 -7.84
N LEU A 25 -0.81 1.43 -6.73
CA LEU A 25 0.63 1.67 -6.63
C LEU A 25 1.23 0.86 -5.48
N HIS A 26 2.29 0.12 -5.78
CA HIS A 26 3.06 -0.59 -4.78
C HIS A 26 3.92 0.36 -3.92
N ASP A 27 4.36 -0.08 -2.75
CA ASP A 27 5.28 0.68 -1.91
C ASP A 27 6.72 0.15 -2.02
N GLY A 28 7.72 1.01 -1.74
CA GLY A 28 9.11 0.58 -1.58
C GLY A 28 9.85 0.26 -2.88
N PHE A 29 9.71 1.11 -3.90
CA PHE A 29 10.38 0.97 -5.19
C PHE A 29 11.88 0.68 -5.05
N ASN A 30 12.59 1.51 -4.28
CA ASN A 30 14.04 1.41 -4.14
C ASN A 30 14.47 0.05 -3.55
N LYS A 31 13.69 -0.49 -2.60
CA LYS A 31 13.96 -1.79 -2.00
C LYS A 31 13.74 -2.93 -2.99
N ARG A 32 12.64 -2.88 -3.76
CA ARG A 32 12.33 -3.91 -4.77
C ARG A 32 13.32 -3.86 -5.93
N LEU A 33 13.71 -2.66 -6.37
CA LEU A 33 14.73 -2.48 -7.39
C LEU A 33 16.08 -3.06 -6.94
N ALA A 34 16.54 -2.74 -5.74
CA ALA A 34 17.80 -3.27 -5.21
C ALA A 34 17.79 -4.81 -5.12
N ALA A 35 16.69 -5.39 -4.64
CA ALA A 35 16.53 -6.85 -4.58
C ALA A 35 16.55 -7.49 -5.98
N TRP A 36 15.85 -6.89 -6.95
CA TRP A 36 15.84 -7.37 -8.33
C TRP A 36 17.24 -7.30 -8.97
N GLU A 37 17.97 -6.20 -8.75
CA GLU A 37 19.33 -6.04 -9.28
C GLU A 37 20.33 -7.03 -8.66
N GLU A 38 20.22 -7.29 -7.36
CA GLU A 38 21.02 -8.31 -6.67
C GLU A 38 20.73 -9.71 -7.25
N GLU A 39 19.46 -10.08 -7.40
CA GLU A 39 19.06 -11.38 -7.90
C GLU A 39 19.44 -11.56 -9.37
N ASN A 40 19.27 -10.53 -10.20
CA ASN A 40 19.75 -10.54 -11.58
C ASN A 40 21.27 -10.72 -11.65
N ALA A 41 22.04 -10.01 -10.81
CA ALA A 41 23.50 -10.15 -10.76
C ALA A 41 23.93 -11.58 -10.38
N LYS A 42 23.17 -12.25 -9.50
CA LYS A 42 23.39 -13.66 -9.13
C LYS A 42 22.95 -14.62 -10.23
N TRP A 43 21.87 -14.29 -10.93
CA TRP A 43 21.39 -15.04 -12.08
C TRP A 43 22.45 -15.12 -13.18
N GLN A 44 23.12 -13.99 -13.48
CA GLN A 44 24.25 -13.97 -14.42
C GLN A 44 25.45 -14.84 -13.98
N GLN A 45 25.56 -15.15 -12.69
CA GLN A 45 26.58 -16.06 -12.15
C GLN A 45 26.12 -17.54 -12.18
N GLY A 46 24.93 -17.83 -12.70
CA GLY A 46 24.34 -19.17 -12.68
C GLY A 46 23.71 -19.54 -11.34
N LEU A 47 23.39 -18.56 -10.48
CA LEU A 47 22.80 -18.77 -9.15
C LEU A 47 21.40 -18.14 -9.07
N ARG A 48 20.50 -18.78 -8.32
CA ARG A 48 19.19 -18.24 -7.94
C ARG A 48 19.01 -18.27 -6.43
N ARG A 49 18.09 -17.45 -5.93
CA ARG A 49 17.70 -17.47 -4.53
C ARG A 49 16.83 -18.69 -4.22
N ASP A 50 17.08 -19.33 -3.09
CA ASP A 50 16.22 -20.37 -2.54
C ASP A 50 15.39 -19.83 -1.38
N TYR A 51 14.14 -19.51 -1.69
CA TYR A 51 13.15 -19.01 -0.72
C TYR A 51 12.64 -20.08 0.24
N SER A 52 12.97 -21.36 0.02
CA SER A 52 12.54 -22.48 0.87
C SER A 52 13.54 -22.83 1.98
N ALA A 53 14.80 -22.39 1.87
CA ALA A 53 15.88 -22.77 2.78
C ALA A 53 16.83 -21.62 3.11
N ASP A 54 16.72 -21.06 4.32
CA ASP A 54 17.66 -20.11 4.96
C ASP A 54 18.20 -18.98 4.07
N ASP A 55 17.47 -18.60 3.02
CA ASP A 55 17.85 -17.53 2.10
C ASP A 55 19.21 -17.73 1.41
N LYS A 56 19.47 -18.94 0.90
CA LYS A 56 20.75 -19.32 0.27
C LYS A 56 20.73 -19.13 -1.26
N TRP A 57 21.91 -18.87 -1.84
CA TRP A 57 22.14 -18.90 -3.28
C TRP A 57 22.41 -20.33 -3.74
N VAL A 58 21.61 -20.84 -4.66
CA VAL A 58 21.73 -22.20 -5.23
C VAL A 58 21.92 -22.14 -6.75
N PRO A 59 22.54 -23.14 -7.39
CA PRO A 59 22.64 -23.17 -8.84
C PRO A 59 21.28 -23.10 -9.54
N ILE A 60 21.20 -22.39 -10.66
CA ILE A 60 20.01 -22.36 -11.51
C ILE A 60 19.75 -23.78 -12.05
N GLU A 61 18.49 -24.20 -12.06
CA GLU A 61 18.08 -25.47 -12.64
C GLU A 61 18.35 -25.48 -14.15
N ALA A 62 18.80 -26.61 -14.70
CA ALA A 62 19.19 -26.72 -16.10
C ALA A 62 18.11 -26.25 -17.10
N LYS A 63 16.83 -26.35 -16.75
CA LYS A 63 15.70 -25.88 -17.58
C LYS A 63 15.60 -24.35 -17.72
N TYR A 64 16.21 -23.60 -16.81
CA TYR A 64 16.26 -22.13 -16.83
C TYR A 64 17.67 -21.61 -17.15
N ALA A 65 18.63 -22.49 -17.41
CA ALA A 65 19.98 -22.09 -17.77
C ALA A 65 19.95 -21.34 -19.12
N GLY A 66 20.39 -20.08 -19.12
CA GLY A 66 20.43 -19.24 -20.30
C GLY A 66 19.14 -18.46 -20.61
N THR A 67 18.08 -18.58 -19.79
CA THR A 67 16.93 -17.68 -19.90
C THR A 67 17.28 -16.32 -19.26
N PRO A 68 16.81 -15.20 -19.81
CA PRO A 68 16.93 -13.90 -19.14
C PRO A 68 16.26 -13.94 -17.77
N PHE A 69 16.83 -13.24 -16.79
CA PHE A 69 16.23 -13.15 -15.45
C PHE A 69 14.82 -12.55 -15.51
N GLU A 70 14.59 -11.60 -16.43
CA GLU A 70 13.28 -10.99 -16.67
C GLU A 70 12.19 -11.99 -17.08
N GLU A 71 12.55 -13.10 -17.73
CA GLU A 71 11.61 -14.15 -18.09
C GLU A 71 11.30 -15.06 -16.89
N TRP A 72 12.21 -15.14 -15.92
CA TRP A 72 12.07 -15.98 -14.73
C TRP A 72 11.41 -15.26 -13.54
N ASP A 73 11.87 -14.07 -13.17
CA ASP A 73 11.34 -13.28 -12.04
C ASP A 73 10.31 -12.23 -12.47
N GLY A 74 10.26 -11.93 -13.77
CA GLY A 74 9.50 -10.82 -14.31
C GLY A 74 10.35 -9.58 -14.57
N PRO A 75 9.75 -8.55 -15.20
CA PRO A 75 10.45 -7.37 -15.65
C PRO A 75 11.09 -6.60 -14.49
N ARG A 76 12.14 -5.85 -14.82
CA ARG A 76 12.72 -4.89 -13.88
C ARG A 76 11.62 -3.93 -13.37
N PRO A 77 11.54 -3.66 -12.06
CA PRO A 77 10.55 -2.75 -11.49
C PRO A 77 10.56 -1.37 -12.17
N ASP A 78 9.38 -0.86 -12.53
CA ASP A 78 9.20 0.46 -13.13
C ASP A 78 8.72 1.46 -12.05
N PRO A 79 9.39 2.62 -11.86
CA PRO A 79 8.99 3.61 -10.86
C PRO A 79 7.51 4.05 -10.94
N LYS A 80 6.88 3.99 -12.12
CA LYS A 80 5.49 4.44 -12.31
C LYS A 80 4.47 3.57 -11.59
N ASP A 81 4.82 2.32 -11.30
CA ASP A 81 3.95 1.33 -10.65
C ASP A 81 4.07 1.39 -9.12
N TYR A 82 4.78 2.40 -8.59
CA TYR A 82 5.06 2.55 -7.17
C TYR A 82 4.72 3.95 -6.67
N MET A 83 4.38 4.03 -5.38
CA MET A 83 4.33 5.28 -4.65
C MET A 83 5.73 5.92 -4.62
N PRO A 84 5.86 7.21 -4.96
CA PRO A 84 7.15 7.87 -4.87
C PRO A 84 7.69 7.91 -3.45
N ASP A 85 8.98 7.60 -3.30
CA ASP A 85 9.69 7.69 -2.03
C ASP A 85 10.07 9.16 -1.73
N TRP A 86 9.10 9.98 -1.34
CA TRP A 86 9.38 11.38 -0.98
C TRP A 86 10.25 11.48 0.27
N PRO A 87 11.12 12.48 0.39
CA PRO A 87 11.74 12.83 1.67
C PRO A 87 10.69 13.17 2.73
N THR A 88 10.99 12.88 4.01
CA THR A 88 10.06 13.08 5.14
C THR A 88 9.55 14.52 5.21
N GLU A 89 10.40 15.50 4.90
CA GLU A 89 10.08 16.92 4.89
C GLU A 89 9.03 17.32 3.84
N GLN A 90 8.84 16.52 2.78
CA GLN A 90 7.81 16.78 1.76
C GLN A 90 6.46 16.14 2.13
N ARG A 91 6.47 15.11 2.99
CA ARG A 91 5.28 14.32 3.39
C ARG A 91 4.46 15.05 4.48
N THR A 92 3.90 16.19 4.11
CA THR A 92 3.27 17.12 5.05
C THR A 92 1.76 16.96 5.19
N HIS A 93 1.11 16.29 4.23
CA HIS A 93 -0.34 16.17 4.17
C HIS A 93 -0.80 14.71 4.25
N LEU A 94 -2.05 14.50 4.67
CA LEU A 94 -2.69 13.21 4.85
C LEU A 94 -3.56 12.87 3.65
N CYS A 95 -3.54 11.62 3.22
CA CYS A 95 -4.51 11.07 2.29
C CYS A 95 -4.92 9.67 2.77
N MET A 96 -6.22 9.37 2.76
CA MET A 96 -6.76 8.09 3.20
C MET A 96 -6.78 7.10 2.04
N TYR A 97 -6.28 5.90 2.28
CA TYR A 97 -6.16 4.80 1.32
C TYR A 97 -6.92 3.55 1.79
N GLU A 98 -7.34 2.75 0.81
CA GLU A 98 -7.81 1.38 1.03
C GLU A 98 -6.71 0.36 0.68
N ASP A 99 -6.50 -0.61 1.58
CA ASP A 99 -5.39 -1.58 1.49
C ASP A 99 -5.68 -2.83 0.63
N CYS A 100 -6.92 -3.05 0.20
CA CYS A 100 -7.33 -4.35 -0.35
C CYS A 100 -7.26 -4.43 -1.87
N THR A 101 -7.29 -3.28 -2.54
CA THR A 101 -7.12 -3.11 -3.98
C THR A 101 -5.80 -2.42 -4.27
N GLU A 102 -4.76 -2.78 -3.51
CA GLU A 102 -3.38 -2.33 -3.75
C GLU A 102 -3.18 -0.81 -3.64
N GLY A 103 -3.94 -0.14 -2.77
CA GLY A 103 -3.60 1.22 -2.34
C GLY A 103 -4.09 2.32 -3.28
N THR A 104 -5.38 2.35 -3.59
CA THR A 104 -6.02 3.54 -4.18
C THR A 104 -6.53 4.49 -3.11
N PRO A 105 -6.44 5.82 -3.32
CA PRO A 105 -6.94 6.79 -2.36
C PRO A 105 -8.48 6.81 -2.35
N ILE A 106 -9.04 6.88 -1.14
CA ILE A 106 -10.47 7.10 -0.91
C ILE A 106 -10.79 8.53 -0.51
N SER A 107 -9.77 9.37 -0.34
CA SER A 107 -9.93 10.80 -0.03
C SER A 107 -8.97 11.68 -0.84
N PRO A 108 -9.26 12.98 -0.98
CA PRO A 108 -8.25 13.98 -1.33
C PRO A 108 -7.11 14.07 -0.30
N VAL A 109 -6.17 14.97 -0.59
CA VAL A 109 -5.06 15.34 0.29
C VAL A 109 -5.50 16.46 1.24
N PHE A 110 -5.20 16.33 2.54
CA PHE A 110 -5.58 17.28 3.59
C PHE A 110 -4.41 17.66 4.48
N ALA A 111 -4.38 18.90 4.96
CA ALA A 111 -3.32 19.37 5.85
C ALA A 111 -3.47 18.81 7.27
N THR A 112 -4.71 18.51 7.68
CA THR A 112 -5.01 18.09 9.05
C THR A 112 -5.85 16.81 9.12
N PRO A 113 -5.71 16.01 10.19
CA PRO A 113 -6.59 14.88 10.48
C PRO A 113 -8.08 15.28 10.57
N GLU A 114 -8.37 16.47 11.08
CA GLU A 114 -9.73 16.99 11.24
C GLU A 114 -10.43 17.24 9.91
N GLU A 115 -9.74 17.87 8.95
CA GLU A 115 -10.27 18.08 7.60
C GLU A 115 -10.50 16.76 6.87
N CYS A 116 -9.53 15.84 6.97
CA CYS A 116 -9.64 14.51 6.39
C CYS A 116 -10.85 13.75 6.97
N ALA A 117 -10.96 13.71 8.29
CA ALA A 117 -12.04 13.01 8.97
C ALA A 117 -13.42 13.62 8.68
N ARG A 118 -13.51 14.95 8.60
CA ARG A 118 -14.74 15.65 8.22
C ARG A 118 -15.17 15.23 6.82
N TRP A 119 -14.25 15.31 5.85
CA TRP A 119 -14.55 14.93 4.47
C TRP A 119 -14.98 13.47 4.36
N LEU A 120 -14.29 12.55 5.04
CA LEU A 120 -14.62 11.11 5.03
C LEU A 120 -16.03 10.83 5.60
N ALA A 121 -16.41 11.53 6.68
CA ALA A 121 -17.73 11.40 7.27
C ALA A 121 -18.82 12.00 6.35
N ASP A 122 -18.61 13.21 5.87
CA ASP A 122 -19.60 13.96 5.08
C ASP A 122 -19.86 13.31 3.71
N ASN A 123 -18.86 12.63 3.13
CA ASN A 123 -18.97 11.93 1.85
C ASN A 123 -19.37 10.46 1.99
N GLY A 124 -19.64 9.98 3.21
CA GLY A 124 -20.00 8.58 3.46
C GLY A 124 -18.92 7.60 2.98
N ALA A 125 -17.65 7.95 3.19
CA ALA A 125 -16.54 7.09 2.77
C ALA A 125 -16.66 5.70 3.39
N SER A 126 -16.36 4.67 2.60
CA SER A 126 -16.43 3.29 3.06
C SER A 126 -15.36 3.02 4.12
N ALA A 127 -15.79 2.64 5.31
CA ALA A 127 -14.94 2.15 6.39
C ALA A 127 -14.70 0.63 6.30
N PHE A 128 -15.66 -0.13 5.77
CA PHE A 128 -15.53 -1.55 5.40
C PHE A 128 -16.77 -1.99 4.60
N GLY A 129 -16.59 -2.40 3.34
CA GLY A 129 -17.73 -2.77 2.47
C GLY A 129 -18.68 -1.58 2.28
N HIS A 130 -19.96 -1.75 2.64
CA HIS A 130 -20.95 -0.67 2.59
C HIS A 130 -21.06 0.15 3.91
N MET A 131 -20.30 -0.22 4.94
CA MET A 131 -20.32 0.50 6.22
C MET A 131 -19.53 1.81 6.11
N THR A 132 -20.07 2.86 6.69
CA THR A 132 -19.38 4.15 6.90
C THR A 132 -19.01 4.33 8.38
N ALA A 133 -18.40 5.46 8.73
CA ALA A 133 -18.04 5.78 10.10
C ALA A 133 -18.32 7.26 10.43
N THR A 134 -18.47 7.58 11.72
CA THR A 134 -18.69 8.95 12.17
C THR A 134 -17.40 9.79 12.07
N TYR A 135 -17.55 11.11 12.18
CA TYR A 135 -16.41 12.04 12.24
C TYR A 135 -15.39 11.64 13.31
N GLU A 136 -15.86 11.30 14.51
CA GLU A 136 -15.01 10.95 15.65
C GLU A 136 -14.22 9.67 15.40
N GLN A 137 -14.84 8.67 14.79
CA GLN A 137 -14.21 7.40 14.42
C GLN A 137 -13.16 7.60 13.31
N TRP A 138 -13.48 8.43 12.31
CA TRP A 138 -12.53 8.81 11.28
C TRP A 138 -11.38 9.63 11.83
N LEU A 139 -11.64 10.57 12.74
CA LEU A 139 -10.61 11.41 13.36
C LEU A 139 -9.63 10.57 14.18
N ALA A 140 -10.12 9.63 14.97
CA ALA A 140 -9.28 8.67 15.68
C ALA A 140 -8.39 7.88 14.72
N THR A 141 -8.94 7.42 13.59
CA THR A 141 -8.20 6.70 12.56
C THR A 141 -7.17 7.60 11.86
N CYS A 142 -7.53 8.83 11.50
CA CYS A 142 -6.61 9.77 10.85
C CYS A 142 -5.43 10.13 11.75
N ARG A 143 -5.64 10.22 13.07
CA ARG A 143 -4.57 10.46 14.05
C ARG A 143 -3.70 9.24 14.32
N LYS A 144 -4.30 8.04 14.32
CA LYS A 144 -3.58 6.77 14.54
C LYS A 144 -2.79 6.33 13.32
N GLY A 145 -3.26 6.69 12.13
CA GLY A 145 -2.61 6.40 10.85
C GLY A 145 -3.08 5.12 10.17
N TYR A 146 -3.78 4.21 10.87
CA TYR A 146 -4.35 3.01 10.24
C TYR A 146 -5.56 2.44 11.00
N ALA A 147 -6.36 1.65 10.31
CA ALA A 147 -7.43 0.83 10.88
C ALA A 147 -7.45 -0.54 10.21
N ILE A 148 -7.60 -1.60 11.02
CA ILE A 148 -7.83 -2.95 10.52
C ILE A 148 -9.22 -3.01 9.86
N GLY A 149 -9.40 -3.88 8.86
CA GLY A 149 -10.66 -3.97 8.11
C GLY A 149 -11.86 -4.43 8.93
N MET A 150 -12.09 -5.74 9.01
CA MET A 150 -13.15 -6.31 9.84
C MET A 150 -12.58 -6.73 11.18
N VAL A 151 -13.33 -6.46 12.26
CA VAL A 151 -13.10 -7.05 13.57
C VAL A 151 -14.31 -7.86 14.01
N MET A 152 -14.03 -9.09 14.43
CA MET A 152 -15.00 -10.03 14.98
C MET A 152 -14.74 -10.18 16.49
N GLY A 153 -15.72 -9.77 17.31
CA GLY A 153 -15.72 -10.02 18.75
C GLY A 153 -16.69 -11.16 19.09
N GLY A 154 -16.33 -12.06 20.01
CA GLY A 154 -17.18 -13.19 20.38
C GLY A 154 -18.60 -12.75 20.74
N GLY A 155 -19.60 -13.16 19.95
CA GLY A 155 -21.02 -12.84 20.15
C GLY A 155 -21.49 -11.47 19.65
N LEU A 156 -20.62 -10.67 19.01
CA LEU A 156 -20.98 -9.37 18.43
C LEU A 156 -21.05 -9.44 16.90
N PRO A 157 -21.93 -8.63 16.26
CA PRO A 157 -21.92 -8.50 14.81
C PRO A 157 -20.59 -7.91 14.31
N PRO A 158 -20.17 -8.21 13.07
CA PRO A 158 -18.94 -7.68 12.47
C PRO A 158 -18.93 -6.15 12.48
N ARG A 159 -17.76 -5.56 12.78
CA ARG A 159 -17.55 -4.10 12.79
C ARG A 159 -16.32 -3.74 11.95
N SER A 160 -16.29 -2.52 11.43
CA SER A 160 -15.05 -1.94 10.87
C SER A 160 -14.06 -1.62 11.98
N GLY A 161 -12.75 -1.81 11.76
CA GLY A 161 -11.73 -1.36 12.69
C GLY A 161 -11.63 0.17 12.82
N VAL A 162 -12.14 0.94 11.85
CA VAL A 162 -12.28 2.41 11.98
C VAL A 162 -13.17 2.75 13.18
N ALA A 163 -14.24 1.99 13.38
CA ALA A 163 -15.17 2.19 14.49
C ALA A 163 -14.57 1.79 15.86
N LEU A 164 -13.52 0.96 15.87
CA LEU A 164 -12.86 0.50 17.10
C LEU A 164 -11.69 1.38 17.53
N ASN A 165 -11.03 2.07 16.60
CA ASN A 165 -9.97 3.03 16.92
C ASN A 165 -10.44 4.17 17.84
N TRP A 166 -11.75 4.39 17.96
CA TRP A 166 -12.35 5.34 18.89
C TRP A 166 -12.37 4.86 20.36
N ILE A 167 -12.31 3.54 20.60
CA ILE A 167 -12.53 2.93 21.93
C ILE A 167 -11.21 2.57 22.62
N ALA A 168 -10.07 2.64 21.91
CA ALA A 168 -8.74 2.28 22.39
C ALA A 168 -7.84 3.52 22.53
#